data_AF-A0A8H7VA76-F1
#
_entry.id   AF-A0A8H7VA76-F1
#
_cell.length_a   1.000
_cell.length_b   1.000
_cell.length_c   1.000
_cell.angle_alpha   90.00
_cell.angle_beta   90.00
_cell.angle_gamma   90.00
#
_symmetry.space_group_name_H-M   'P 1'
#
loop_
_entity.id
_entity.type
_entity.pdbx_description
1 polymer ?
#
loop_
_entity_poly.entity_id
_entity_poly.type
_entity_poly.pdbx_seq_one_letter_code
_entity_poly.pdbx_strand_id
1 'polypeptide(L)'
;MNSRQQNIPIVSSDDNIPSSSNNNNISLSFDCNIHDRVSNSENNSEVTVYDSTCTIGTLSRNIEVEDMHQCYNDDNSSSEAEDDKTVEDDSIDYVEARILTEYFEKLQNHIVKDGKQGPQEYDQKHNTFWIEPPSPFFALYSGPADPKKLYYPRVFLWSPHRLVTTVLKCPNCRQKLNSKGFNTNPRAHRVVDIDSCFYIMSSRYRCTNKSCKTSLNAYDNRILEQLPLHLQAEFPAYLTHRSAVSKHLGDLLRIVMQNGMGVHRLQRALREFHTLRHSRLHLQYLNSLVHRQQYPTFHDIPHGSNPIIYKRFSSFKDPEGYAGYIPSTRYLRLMYTALIDQLRPLMDKELAILDGIILKGDHSFKVPKHMAKLGGLSAFTALYTLCDEYEEIRLQLLVPTKSTTHLEAPLKEMMNSYHLYNHQQPDLFFTDNVKGDRRLLERSLLSLKRTLHTNNNHAHNIQQSTNVDLQKHPVPFLQLPSNVSISLIQSNDQVEQAVQAI
;
A
#
# COMPACT_ATOMS: atom_id res chain seq x y z
N MET A 1 12.84 31.20 -60.11
CA MET A 1 13.28 30.26 -61.15
C MET A 1 12.41 29.01 -61.05
N ASN A 2 11.57 28.84 -62.09
CA ASN A 2 10.83 27.67 -62.59
C ASN A 2 10.29 26.65 -61.57
N SER A 3 8.99 26.63 -61.23
CA SER A 3 7.79 26.33 -62.05
C SER A 3 7.66 24.88 -62.52
N ARG A 4 6.69 24.15 -61.94
CA ARG A 4 5.74 23.30 -62.69
C ARG A 4 4.52 22.99 -61.81
N GLN A 5 3.47 23.78 -62.01
CA GLN A 5 2.08 23.40 -61.76
C GLN A 5 1.51 22.81 -63.07
N GLN A 6 0.58 21.85 -62.95
CA GLN A 6 -0.48 21.62 -63.92
C GLN A 6 -1.82 21.41 -63.18
N ASN A 7 -2.87 21.82 -63.88
CA ASN A 7 -4.17 22.37 -63.47
C ASN A 7 -5.32 21.32 -63.40
N ILE A 8 -6.28 21.35 -62.43
CA ILE A 8 -7.67 21.98 -62.39
C ILE A 8 -8.73 21.14 -63.18
N PRO A 9 -10.01 20.88 -62.74
CA PRO A 9 -11.09 21.81 -62.26
C PRO A 9 -12.02 21.27 -61.13
N ILE A 10 -13.20 21.81 -60.73
CA ILE A 10 -13.78 23.10 -60.25
C ILE A 10 -15.26 22.74 -59.87
N VAL A 11 -15.77 23.14 -58.67
CA VAL A 11 -17.20 23.43 -58.25
C VAL A 11 -18.17 22.21 -58.09
N SER A 12 -19.15 22.09 -57.16
CA SER A 12 -19.96 22.94 -56.25
C SER A 12 -20.55 22.15 -55.03
N SER A 13 -21.07 22.93 -54.06
CA SER A 13 -22.31 22.74 -53.25
C SER A 13 -22.39 21.73 -52.09
N ASP A 14 -22.58 22.30 -50.89
CA ASP A 14 -23.56 21.96 -49.84
C ASP A 14 -23.89 20.48 -49.57
N ASP A 15 -23.55 19.99 -48.38
CA ASP A 15 -24.55 19.66 -47.35
C ASP A 15 -23.91 19.11 -46.06
N ASN A 16 -24.70 19.24 -44.99
CA ASN A 16 -24.40 19.02 -43.57
C ASN A 16 -24.23 17.52 -43.15
N ILE A 17 -23.54 17.33 -42.00
CA ILE A 17 -23.54 16.16 -41.06
C ILE A 17 -22.50 15.04 -41.35
N PRO A 18 -21.91 14.31 -40.36
CA PRO A 18 -21.38 14.64 -39.03
C PRO A 18 -19.89 14.21 -38.86
N SER A 19 -19.35 14.48 -37.67
CA SER A 19 -18.04 14.08 -37.13
C SER A 19 -17.62 12.61 -37.32
N SER A 20 -16.44 12.37 -37.92
CA SER A 20 -15.59 11.22 -37.62
C SER A 20 -14.14 11.45 -38.08
N SER A 21 -13.17 11.43 -37.15
CA SER A 21 -11.93 10.65 -37.26
C SER A 21 -10.99 10.93 -36.07
N ASN A 22 -10.90 9.93 -35.20
CA ASN A 22 -9.73 9.40 -34.51
C ASN A 22 -8.50 10.31 -34.28
N ASN A 23 -8.19 10.50 -32.99
CA ASN A 23 -6.86 10.23 -32.45
C ASN A 23 -6.94 9.79 -30.98
N ASN A 24 -6.76 8.48 -30.78
CA ASN A 24 -6.18 7.77 -29.63
C ASN A 24 -6.36 8.35 -28.22
N ASN A 25 -7.38 7.86 -27.53
CA ASN A 25 -7.36 7.69 -26.07
C ASN A 25 -7.61 6.21 -25.75
N ILE A 26 -6.61 5.55 -25.19
CA ILE A 26 -6.73 4.21 -24.60
C ILE A 26 -7.45 4.38 -23.27
N SER A 27 -8.75 4.09 -23.25
CA SER A 27 -9.51 3.89 -22.02
C SER A 27 -9.46 2.40 -21.65
N LEU A 28 -8.77 2.07 -20.56
CA LEU A 28 -8.90 0.76 -19.93
C LEU A 28 -10.19 0.76 -19.11
N SER A 29 -11.29 0.29 -19.72
CA SER A 29 -12.48 -0.13 -18.99
C SER A 29 -12.20 -1.51 -18.39
N PHE A 30 -12.20 -1.61 -17.06
CA PHE A 30 -12.28 -2.89 -16.39
C PHE A 30 -13.75 -3.31 -16.34
N ASP A 31 -14.15 -4.16 -17.29
CA ASP A 31 -15.43 -4.87 -17.21
C ASP A 31 -15.30 -6.02 -16.21
N CYS A 32 -15.91 -5.84 -15.04
CA CYS A 32 -16.04 -6.87 -14.02
C CYS A 32 -17.18 -7.82 -14.43
N ASN A 33 -16.92 -8.80 -15.29
CA ASN A 33 -17.88 -9.88 -15.54
C ASN A 33 -17.81 -10.91 -14.40
N ILE A 34 -18.61 -10.71 -13.37
CA ILE A 34 -18.98 -11.75 -12.41
C ILE A 34 -20.09 -12.58 -13.06
N HIS A 35 -19.82 -13.84 -13.36
CA HIS A 35 -20.83 -14.78 -13.84
C HIS A 35 -21.76 -15.18 -12.68
N ASP A 36 -22.91 -14.51 -12.59
CA ASP A 36 -24.02 -14.94 -11.74
C ASP A 36 -24.67 -16.22 -12.31
N ARG A 37 -24.61 -17.31 -11.55
CA ARG A 37 -25.50 -18.48 -11.71
C ARG A 37 -26.72 -18.29 -10.81
N VAL A 38 -27.74 -17.61 -11.31
CA VAL A 38 -29.07 -17.55 -10.66
C VAL A 38 -29.97 -18.62 -11.26
N SER A 39 -30.29 -19.64 -10.47
CA SER A 39 -31.41 -20.53 -10.73
C SER A 39 -32.70 -19.86 -10.26
N ASN A 40 -33.62 -19.60 -11.19
CA ASN A 40 -34.95 -19.05 -10.93
C ASN A 40 -35.78 -19.97 -10.03
N SER A 41 -36.24 -19.44 -8.89
CA SER A 41 -37.53 -19.81 -8.31
C SER A 41 -38.18 -18.57 -7.72
N GLU A 42 -39.29 -18.15 -8.31
CA GLU A 42 -40.15 -17.07 -7.85
C GLU A 42 -40.69 -17.37 -6.44
N ASN A 43 -40.51 -16.44 -5.50
CA ASN A 43 -41.52 -16.09 -4.49
C ASN A 43 -41.12 -14.82 -3.73
N ASN A 44 -42.08 -13.88 -3.67
CA ASN A 44 -42.01 -12.60 -2.96
C ASN A 44 -41.62 -12.75 -1.49
N SER A 45 -40.52 -12.12 -1.09
CA SER A 45 -40.30 -11.70 0.30
C SER A 45 -39.24 -10.60 0.37
N GLU A 46 -39.44 -9.67 1.31
CA GLU A 46 -38.73 -8.41 1.55
C GLU A 46 -37.22 -8.41 1.26
N VAL A 47 -36.76 -7.38 0.55
CA VAL A 47 -35.34 -7.07 0.37
C VAL A 47 -34.77 -6.59 1.69
N THR A 48 -34.26 -7.51 2.50
CA THR A 48 -33.27 -7.21 3.53
C THR A 48 -31.93 -6.99 2.84
N VAL A 49 -31.55 -5.73 2.69
CA VAL A 49 -30.19 -5.34 2.30
C VAL A 49 -29.25 -5.80 3.41
N TYR A 50 -28.59 -6.94 3.22
CA TYR A 50 -27.43 -7.30 4.01
C TYR A 50 -26.33 -6.30 3.68
N ASP A 51 -26.09 -5.39 4.63
CA ASP A 51 -25.03 -4.41 4.61
C ASP A 51 -23.67 -5.11 4.50
N SER A 52 -23.25 -5.31 3.26
CA SER A 52 -21.93 -5.82 2.87
C SER A 52 -21.06 -4.65 2.41
N THR A 53 -21.20 -3.47 3.04
CA THR A 53 -20.23 -2.40 2.84
C THR A 53 -18.99 -2.68 3.69
N CYS A 54 -18.20 -3.68 3.28
CA CYS A 54 -16.84 -3.82 3.80
C CYS A 54 -16.00 -2.67 3.20
N THR A 55 -16.02 -1.55 3.91
CA THR A 55 -15.40 -0.28 3.55
C THR A 55 -13.91 -0.43 3.27
N ILE A 56 -13.55 -0.43 1.99
CA ILE A 56 -12.21 -0.06 1.48
C ILE A 56 -11.82 1.38 1.93
N GLY A 57 -12.79 2.18 2.39
CA GLY A 57 -12.64 3.59 2.75
C GLY A 57 -11.99 3.93 4.10
N THR A 58 -11.56 2.97 4.93
CA THR A 58 -11.03 3.28 6.28
C THR A 58 -9.74 2.54 6.60
N LEU A 59 -8.64 2.95 5.96
CA LEU A 59 -7.28 2.58 6.33
C LEU A 59 -6.55 3.69 7.11
N SER A 60 -7.26 4.70 7.60
CA SER A 60 -6.66 5.80 8.38
C SER A 60 -6.45 5.43 9.84
N ARG A 61 -5.72 4.34 10.10
CA ARG A 61 -5.09 4.11 11.40
C ARG A 61 -3.65 4.65 11.37
N ASN A 62 -3.31 5.57 12.27
CA ASN A 62 -1.98 5.88 12.77
C ASN A 62 -1.23 4.57 12.98
N ILE A 63 -0.05 4.56 12.40
CA ILE A 63 0.93 3.50 12.50
C ILE A 63 1.77 3.80 13.74
N GLU A 64 1.61 3.00 14.79
CA GLU A 64 2.47 3.06 15.98
C GLU A 64 3.83 2.44 15.65
N VAL A 65 4.68 3.19 14.96
CA VAL A 65 6.10 2.85 14.78
C VAL A 65 6.89 3.70 15.75
N GLU A 66 7.39 3.06 16.82
CA GLU A 66 8.48 3.60 17.61
C GLU A 66 9.77 3.44 16.82
N ASP A 67 10.53 4.54 16.66
CA ASP A 67 11.91 4.49 16.17
C ASP A 67 12.77 3.78 17.23
N MET A 68 12.73 2.45 17.25
CA MET A 68 13.49 1.61 18.16
C MET A 68 14.98 1.73 17.86
N HIS A 69 15.72 2.48 18.68
CA HIS A 69 17.18 2.46 18.67
C HIS A 69 17.71 1.12 19.19
N GLN A 70 17.96 0.18 18.30
CA GLN A 70 18.83 -0.95 18.58
C GLN A 70 19.79 -1.12 17.41
N CYS A 71 21.07 -0.87 17.71
CA CYS A 71 22.20 -1.21 16.87
C CYS A 71 22.30 -2.73 16.81
N TYR A 72 22.10 -3.31 15.64
CA TYR A 72 22.59 -4.64 15.34
C TYR A 72 23.48 -4.52 14.11
N ASN A 73 24.78 -4.73 14.34
CA ASN A 73 25.76 -4.93 13.29
C ASN A 73 25.45 -6.29 12.66
N ASP A 74 25.01 -6.28 11.41
CA ASP A 74 24.68 -7.49 10.65
C ASP A 74 25.77 -7.75 9.61
N ASP A 75 26.95 -8.15 10.10
CA ASP A 75 28.02 -8.70 9.26
C ASP A 75 27.81 -10.23 9.15
N ASN A 76 27.12 -10.66 8.09
CA ASN A 76 27.43 -11.86 7.28
C ASN A 76 26.21 -12.34 6.48
N SER A 77 26.22 -12.10 5.16
CA SER A 77 26.28 -13.21 4.19
C SER A 77 26.51 -12.69 2.78
N SER A 78 27.46 -13.36 2.14
CA SER A 78 27.98 -13.19 0.78
C SER A 78 26.94 -13.46 -0.31
N SER A 79 26.84 -12.53 -1.27
CA SER A 79 27.06 -12.73 -2.73
C SER A 79 26.15 -11.81 -3.56
N GLU A 80 26.58 -10.56 -3.70
CA GLU A 80 26.66 -9.79 -4.95
C GLU A 80 27.27 -8.44 -4.56
N ALA A 81 28.55 -8.26 -4.91
CA ALA A 81 29.35 -7.12 -4.53
C ALA A 81 29.01 -5.92 -5.43
N GLU A 82 28.37 -4.91 -4.86
CA GLU A 82 28.61 -3.52 -5.22
C GLU A 82 28.86 -2.75 -3.92
N ASP A 83 30.00 -2.07 -3.87
CA ASP A 83 30.44 -1.15 -2.82
C ASP A 83 29.29 -0.24 -2.36
N ASP A 84 28.75 -0.47 -1.16
CA ASP A 84 27.94 0.54 -0.47
C ASP A 84 28.59 0.81 0.88
N LYS A 85 29.39 1.87 0.90
CA LYS A 85 29.87 2.48 2.13
C LYS A 85 28.66 2.73 3.00
N THR A 86 28.68 2.13 4.19
CA THR A 86 27.78 2.43 5.31
C THR A 86 27.45 3.91 5.34
N VAL A 87 26.25 4.26 4.85
CA VAL A 87 25.65 5.55 5.12
C VAL A 87 25.27 5.49 6.59
N GLU A 88 26.11 6.11 7.42
CA GLU A 88 25.83 6.35 8.82
C GLU A 88 24.39 6.84 8.95
N ASP A 89 23.62 6.11 9.75
CA ASP A 89 22.26 6.45 10.14
C ASP A 89 22.37 7.69 11.03
N ASP A 90 22.44 8.86 10.39
CA ASP A 90 22.40 10.14 11.05
C ASP A 90 21.02 10.24 11.71
N SER A 91 20.98 9.89 12.99
CA SER A 91 19.92 10.25 13.92
C SER A 91 19.89 11.77 14.06
N ILE A 92 19.33 12.45 13.06
CA ILE A 92 19.15 13.90 13.06
C ILE A 92 17.92 14.17 13.91
N ASP A 93 18.15 14.68 15.12
CA ASP A 93 17.19 15.49 15.84
C ASP A 93 16.46 16.39 14.82
N TYR A 94 15.13 16.32 14.81
CA TYR A 94 14.30 17.08 13.88
C TYR A 94 14.54 18.59 14.09
N VAL A 95 15.49 19.15 13.36
CA VAL A 95 15.67 20.60 13.23
C VAL A 95 14.83 21.01 12.04
N GLU A 96 13.66 21.57 12.32
CA GLU A 96 12.81 22.16 11.30
C GLU A 96 13.58 23.34 10.67
N ALA A 97 13.83 23.25 9.37
CA ALA A 97 14.58 24.25 8.62
C ALA A 97 14.05 25.67 8.88
N ARG A 98 14.94 26.65 9.04
CA ARG A 98 14.52 28.02 9.39
C ARG A 98 13.56 28.63 8.36
N ILE A 99 13.80 28.39 7.07
CA ILE A 99 12.90 28.85 5.99
C ILE A 99 11.50 28.24 6.12
N LEU A 100 11.41 26.95 6.44
CA LEU A 100 10.13 26.27 6.63
C LEU A 100 9.42 26.79 7.88
N THR A 101 10.16 27.03 8.96
CA THR A 101 9.62 27.61 10.19
C THR A 101 9.00 28.98 9.92
N GLU A 102 9.72 29.88 9.25
CA GLU A 102 9.22 31.22 8.86
C GLU A 102 8.01 31.13 7.92
N TYR A 103 8.02 30.17 6.98
CA TYR A 103 6.91 29.94 6.05
C TYR A 103 5.64 29.47 6.77
N PHE A 104 5.75 28.43 7.62
CA PHE A 104 4.61 27.90 8.35
C PHE A 104 4.07 28.90 9.37
N GLU A 105 4.92 29.72 10.00
CA GLU A 105 4.48 30.80 10.88
C GLU A 105 3.68 31.86 10.11
N LYS A 106 4.14 32.27 8.92
CA LYS A 106 3.39 33.21 8.07
C LYS A 106 2.04 32.66 7.65
N LEU A 107 1.98 31.41 7.20
CA LEU A 107 0.72 30.74 6.84
C LEU A 107 -0.23 30.66 8.02
N GLN A 108 0.25 30.20 9.17
CA GLN A 108 -0.57 30.06 10.37
C GLN A 108 -1.10 31.42 10.85
N ASN A 109 -0.28 32.48 10.79
CA ASN A 109 -0.71 33.83 11.14
C ASN A 109 -1.77 34.38 10.18
N HIS A 110 -1.72 34.02 8.90
CA HIS A 110 -2.77 34.36 7.94
C HIS A 110 -4.09 33.68 8.30
N ILE A 111 -4.05 32.35 8.49
CA ILE A 111 -5.22 31.54 8.84
C ILE A 111 -5.87 31.99 10.16
N VAL A 112 -5.06 32.38 11.16
CA VAL A 112 -5.58 32.85 12.46
C VAL A 112 -6.23 34.23 12.33
N LYS A 113 -5.73 35.12 11.46
CA LYS A 113 -6.35 36.43 11.20
C LYS A 113 -7.74 36.30 10.59
N ASP A 114 -7.98 35.28 9.79
CA ASP A 114 -9.31 34.98 9.22
C ASP A 114 -10.33 34.51 10.29
N GLY A 115 -9.84 34.14 11.48
CA GLY A 115 -10.61 34.06 12.73
C GLY A 115 -11.85 33.17 12.69
N LYS A 116 -13.04 33.80 12.68
CA LYS A 116 -14.35 33.14 12.80
C LYS A 116 -14.78 32.40 11.53
N GLN A 117 -14.36 32.86 10.36
CA GLN A 117 -14.74 32.23 9.08
C GLN A 117 -13.94 30.94 8.82
N GLY A 118 -12.80 30.76 9.51
CA GLY A 118 -11.90 29.62 9.29
C GLY A 118 -10.89 29.89 8.17
N PRO A 119 -10.03 28.91 7.84
CA PRO A 119 -9.11 29.03 6.72
C PRO A 119 -9.90 29.28 5.42
N GLN A 120 -9.47 30.27 4.63
CA GLN A 120 -10.10 30.64 3.35
C GLN A 120 -10.15 29.47 2.38
N GLU A 121 -9.23 28.52 2.49
CA GLU A 121 -9.15 27.31 1.68
C GLU A 121 -10.46 26.48 1.76
N TYR A 122 -11.14 26.51 2.91
CA TYR A 122 -12.40 25.79 3.11
C TYR A 122 -13.65 26.56 2.63
N ASP A 123 -13.49 27.82 2.24
CA ASP A 123 -14.63 28.61 1.76
C ASP A 123 -15.16 28.09 0.42
N GLN A 124 -16.37 28.52 0.06
CA GLN A 124 -17.04 28.11 -1.18
C GLN A 124 -16.29 28.53 -2.45
N LYS A 125 -15.36 29.48 -2.34
CA LYS A 125 -14.59 29.99 -3.48
C LYS A 125 -13.39 29.09 -3.77
N HIS A 126 -12.73 28.56 -2.74
CA HIS A 126 -11.52 27.76 -2.87
C HIS A 126 -11.79 26.25 -2.83
N ASN A 127 -12.73 25.78 -2.00
CA ASN A 127 -13.15 24.37 -1.89
C ASN A 127 -11.98 23.36 -1.87
N THR A 128 -10.95 23.61 -1.07
CA THR A 128 -9.74 22.78 -1.03
C THR A 128 -9.21 22.60 0.39
N PHE A 129 -8.47 21.52 0.60
CA PHE A 129 -7.69 21.31 1.84
C PHE A 129 -6.24 21.79 1.71
N TRP A 130 -5.83 22.25 0.53
CA TRP A 130 -4.44 22.45 0.19
C TRP A 130 -4.09 23.93 0.02
N ILE A 131 -3.01 24.35 0.67
CA ILE A 131 -2.27 25.57 0.36
C ILE A 131 -1.15 25.18 -0.60
N GLU A 132 -1.28 25.61 -1.85
CA GLU A 132 -0.27 25.40 -2.88
C GLU A 132 0.71 26.58 -2.93
N PRO A 133 2.04 26.32 -3.03
CA PRO A 133 2.98 27.39 -3.34
C PRO A 133 2.72 27.91 -4.76
N PRO A 134 3.03 29.18 -5.06
CA PRO A 134 2.93 29.69 -6.41
C PRO A 134 3.78 28.85 -7.37
N SER A 135 3.29 28.60 -8.59
CA SER A 135 4.09 27.90 -9.60
C SER A 135 5.42 28.63 -9.82
N PRO A 136 6.54 27.92 -10.09
CA PRO A 136 7.86 28.53 -10.14
C PRO A 136 7.97 29.74 -11.07
N PHE A 137 7.30 29.70 -12.22
CA PHE A 137 7.22 30.83 -13.13
C PHE A 137 6.68 32.08 -12.41
N PHE A 138 5.49 32.01 -11.80
CA PHE A 138 4.87 33.13 -11.10
C PHE A 138 5.65 33.57 -9.85
N ALA A 139 6.20 32.61 -9.09
CA ALA A 139 7.06 32.90 -7.94
C ALA A 139 8.26 33.78 -8.33
N LEU A 140 8.83 33.50 -9.51
CA LEU A 140 9.96 34.22 -10.10
C LEU A 140 9.51 35.36 -11.03
N TYR A 141 8.22 35.59 -11.25
CA TYR A 141 7.74 36.58 -12.20
C TYR A 141 7.73 37.97 -11.59
N SER A 142 7.14 38.14 -10.41
CA SER A 142 7.04 39.45 -9.74
C SER A 142 8.19 39.69 -8.76
N GLY A 143 8.86 40.84 -8.90
CA GLY A 143 9.89 41.32 -7.97
C GLY A 143 11.28 40.65 -8.15
N PRO A 144 12.14 40.68 -7.12
CA PRO A 144 13.44 40.01 -7.17
C PRO A 144 13.29 38.50 -7.40
N ALA A 145 14.12 37.95 -8.30
CA ALA A 145 14.27 36.51 -8.50
C ALA A 145 14.94 35.91 -7.26
N ASP A 146 14.12 35.52 -6.27
CA ASP A 146 14.59 34.94 -5.02
C ASP A 146 14.33 33.42 -5.04
N PRO A 147 15.38 32.57 -5.01
CA PRO A 147 15.21 31.13 -5.06
C PRO A 147 14.46 30.57 -3.84
N LYS A 148 14.44 31.30 -2.71
CA LYS A 148 13.69 30.88 -1.51
C LYS A 148 12.20 30.68 -1.77
N LYS A 149 11.63 31.40 -2.73
CA LYS A 149 10.23 31.27 -3.13
C LYS A 149 9.91 29.90 -3.76
N LEU A 150 10.94 29.17 -4.22
CA LEU A 150 10.80 27.84 -4.83
C LEU A 150 10.96 26.71 -3.81
N TYR A 151 11.32 27.02 -2.55
CA TYR A 151 11.56 26.02 -1.52
C TYR A 151 10.28 25.68 -0.74
N TYR A 152 9.21 26.45 -0.93
CA TYR A 152 7.98 26.29 -0.18
C TYR A 152 7.25 25.00 -0.58
N PRO A 153 6.95 24.11 0.38
CA PRO A 153 6.16 22.92 0.13
C PRO A 153 4.66 23.24 0.15
N ARG A 154 3.87 22.36 -0.46
CA ARG A 154 2.42 22.37 -0.29
C ARG A 154 2.04 21.97 1.14
N VAL A 155 0.96 22.55 1.66
CA VAL A 155 0.48 22.31 3.03
C VAL A 155 -0.96 21.85 3.01
N PHE A 156 -1.23 20.70 3.62
CA PHE A 156 -2.57 20.19 3.87
C PHE A 156 -3.12 20.73 5.19
N LEU A 157 -4.21 21.47 5.13
CA LEU A 157 -4.90 22.01 6.30
C LEU A 157 -5.90 21.00 6.85
N TRP A 158 -5.80 20.69 8.14
CA TRP A 158 -6.70 19.75 8.79
C TRP A 158 -7.33 20.29 10.09
N SER A 159 -8.57 20.78 9.97
CA SER A 159 -9.38 21.29 11.07
C SER A 159 -10.82 20.78 11.00
N PRO A 160 -11.05 19.47 11.23
CA PRO A 160 -12.34 18.82 10.97
C PRO A 160 -13.52 19.40 11.75
N HIS A 161 -13.30 19.98 12.95
CA HIS A 161 -14.34 20.66 13.72
C HIS A 161 -15.02 21.84 12.98
N ARG A 162 -14.42 22.33 11.88
CA ARG A 162 -15.00 23.37 11.01
C ARG A 162 -15.79 22.78 9.83
N LEU A 163 -15.60 21.50 9.55
CA LEU A 163 -16.15 20.78 8.41
C LEU A 163 -17.36 19.92 8.79
N VAL A 164 -17.49 19.59 10.08
CA VAL A 164 -18.59 18.77 10.60
C VAL A 164 -19.43 19.54 11.62
N THR A 165 -20.73 19.28 11.62
CA THR A 165 -21.67 19.81 12.64
C THR A 165 -21.68 18.97 13.91
N THR A 166 -21.16 17.73 13.84
CA THR A 166 -21.11 16.80 14.96
C THR A 166 -20.07 17.24 16.00
N VAL A 167 -20.45 17.14 17.27
CA VAL A 167 -19.55 17.47 18.37
C VAL A 167 -18.55 16.34 18.57
N LEU A 168 -17.27 16.65 18.35
CA LEU A 168 -16.16 15.73 18.64
C LEU A 168 -16.10 15.40 20.13
N LYS A 169 -15.98 14.11 20.46
CA LYS A 169 -15.97 13.57 21.81
C LYS A 169 -14.59 13.07 22.20
N CYS A 170 -14.24 13.21 23.47
CA CYS A 170 -13.01 12.70 24.04
C CYS A 170 -13.05 11.17 24.05
N PRO A 171 -12.02 10.46 23.54
CA PRO A 171 -12.01 9.00 23.54
C PRO A 171 -11.98 8.40 24.96
N ASN A 172 -11.43 9.13 25.94
CA ASN A 172 -11.23 8.60 27.30
C ASN A 172 -12.47 8.75 28.19
N CYS A 173 -13.18 9.88 28.11
CA CYS A 173 -14.32 10.18 29.00
C CYS A 173 -15.61 10.57 28.28
N ARG A 174 -15.60 10.52 26.93
CA ARG A 174 -16.74 10.84 26.04
C ARG A 174 -17.31 12.26 26.14
N GLN A 175 -16.71 13.13 26.95
CA GLN A 175 -17.04 14.56 27.05
C GLN A 175 -16.61 15.35 25.81
N LYS A 176 -17.20 16.52 25.60
CA LYS A 176 -16.90 17.40 24.46
C LYS A 176 -15.41 17.74 24.35
N LEU A 177 -14.92 17.86 23.12
CA LEU A 177 -13.61 18.42 22.80
C LEU A 177 -13.78 19.88 22.34
N ASN A 178 -12.93 20.76 22.86
CA ASN A 178 -12.80 22.13 22.38
C ASN A 178 -11.51 22.28 21.57
N SER A 179 -11.56 23.11 20.52
CA SER A 179 -10.37 23.52 19.78
C SER A 179 -9.45 24.36 20.65
N LYS A 180 -8.17 23.98 20.69
CA LYS A 180 -7.06 24.72 21.33
C LYS A 180 -6.34 25.62 20.30
N GLY A 181 -6.82 25.67 19.06
CA GLY A 181 -6.13 26.30 17.93
C GLY A 181 -5.14 25.35 17.24
N PHE A 182 -4.34 25.89 16.32
CA PHE A 182 -3.36 25.12 15.57
C PHE A 182 -2.14 24.72 16.42
N ASN A 183 -1.47 23.66 16.01
CA ASN A 183 -0.21 23.24 16.62
C ASN A 183 0.90 24.29 16.41
N THR A 184 1.74 24.47 17.43
CA THR A 184 2.88 25.41 17.40
C THR A 184 4.23 24.70 17.46
N ASN A 185 4.27 23.44 17.87
CA ASN A 185 5.49 22.63 17.92
C ASN A 185 5.18 21.13 17.70
N PRO A 186 5.50 20.57 16.52
CA PRO A 186 5.82 21.29 15.29
C PRO A 186 4.60 22.08 14.77
N ARG A 187 4.79 23.12 13.96
CA ARG A 187 3.68 23.86 13.32
C ARG A 187 3.02 23.04 12.22
N ALA A 188 3.83 22.31 11.47
CA ALA A 188 3.38 21.45 10.40
C ALA A 188 4.13 20.11 10.45
N HIS A 189 3.41 19.02 10.23
CA HIS A 189 3.96 17.67 10.31
C HIS A 189 4.39 17.21 8.92
N ARG A 190 5.64 16.81 8.75
CA ARG A 190 6.16 16.36 7.44
C ARG A 190 5.48 15.06 7.00
N VAL A 191 5.18 14.99 5.71
CA VAL A 191 4.69 13.80 5.00
C VAL A 191 5.57 13.58 3.77
N VAL A 192 6.16 12.39 3.67
CA VAL A 192 6.95 11.98 2.52
C VAL A 192 6.03 11.52 1.40
N ASP A 193 6.27 12.05 0.20
CA ASP A 193 5.59 11.64 -1.03
C ASP A 193 6.61 11.18 -2.08
N ILE A 194 6.14 10.88 -3.29
CA ILE A 194 6.95 10.28 -4.37
C ILE A 194 8.09 11.21 -4.83
N ASP A 195 7.81 12.48 -5.12
CA ASP A 195 8.79 13.43 -5.71
C ASP A 195 9.18 14.57 -4.77
N SER A 196 8.48 14.71 -3.64
CA SER A 196 8.63 15.80 -2.69
C SER A 196 8.02 15.46 -1.35
N CYS A 197 8.32 16.26 -0.33
CA CYS A 197 7.56 16.23 0.92
C CYS A 197 6.46 17.30 0.90
N PHE A 198 5.33 17.00 1.53
CA PHE A 198 4.34 18.00 1.92
C PHE A 198 4.15 18.01 3.43
N TYR A 199 3.34 18.94 3.94
CA TYR A 199 3.19 19.11 5.38
C TYR A 199 1.72 19.19 5.79
N ILE A 200 1.38 18.63 6.94
CA ILE A 200 0.05 18.71 7.54
C ILE A 200 0.07 19.77 8.63
N MET A 201 -0.71 20.84 8.44
CA MET A 201 -0.97 21.83 9.48
C MET A 201 -2.35 21.57 10.08
N SER A 202 -2.40 21.30 11.38
CA SER A 202 -3.63 20.81 12.01
C SER A 202 -3.95 21.49 13.33
N SER A 203 -5.25 21.48 13.64
CA SER A 203 -5.77 21.91 14.93
C SER A 203 -5.48 20.89 16.04
N ARG A 204 -5.39 21.38 17.28
CA ARG A 204 -5.31 20.56 18.48
C ARG A 204 -6.59 20.68 19.30
N TYR A 205 -7.01 19.59 19.91
CA TYR A 205 -8.16 19.51 20.77
C TYR A 205 -7.77 19.30 22.24
N ARG A 206 -8.62 19.80 23.14
CA ARG A 206 -8.55 19.56 24.58
C ARG A 206 -9.92 19.17 25.10
N CYS A 207 -9.96 18.18 26.00
CA CYS A 207 -11.19 17.81 26.68
C CYS A 207 -11.74 18.95 27.56
N THR A 208 -13.05 19.15 27.53
CA THR A 208 -13.73 20.15 28.37
C THR A 208 -13.80 19.74 29.83
N ASN A 209 -13.74 18.43 30.12
CA ASN A 209 -13.75 17.95 31.49
C ASN A 209 -12.42 18.28 32.19
N LYS A 210 -12.49 19.08 33.25
CA LYS A 210 -11.32 19.53 34.02
C LYS A 210 -10.53 18.38 34.65
N SER A 211 -11.16 17.25 34.98
CA SER A 211 -10.45 16.07 35.50
C SER A 211 -9.76 15.26 34.40
N CYS A 212 -10.13 15.46 33.13
CA CYS A 212 -9.57 14.77 31.98
C CYS A 212 -8.52 15.65 31.28
N LYS A 213 -7.23 15.33 31.46
CA LYS A 213 -6.12 16.09 30.86
C LYS A 213 -5.85 15.74 29.39
N THR A 214 -6.71 14.97 28.75
CA THR A 214 -6.53 14.50 27.36
C THR A 214 -6.45 15.68 26.38
N SER A 215 -5.41 15.65 25.55
CA SER A 215 -5.21 16.57 24.44
C SER A 215 -4.73 15.80 23.22
N LEU A 216 -5.39 16.02 22.08
CA LEU A 216 -5.27 15.20 20.89
C LEU A 216 -5.04 16.11 19.69
N ASN A 217 -4.26 15.65 18.72
CA ASN A 217 -4.20 16.30 17.42
C ASN A 217 -5.47 15.99 16.61
N ALA A 218 -5.83 16.87 15.68
CA ALA A 218 -6.98 16.64 14.81
C ALA A 218 -6.81 15.44 13.87
N TYR A 219 -5.58 15.02 13.64
CA TYR A 219 -5.24 13.85 12.86
C TYR A 219 -5.07 12.57 13.71
N ASP A 220 -5.34 12.61 15.03
CA ASP A 220 -5.37 11.40 15.85
C ASP A 220 -6.50 10.48 15.35
N ASN A 221 -6.23 9.17 15.18
CA ASN A 221 -7.23 8.21 14.70
C ASN A 221 -8.54 8.27 15.43
N ARG A 222 -8.48 8.42 16.75
CA ARG A 222 -9.69 8.41 17.58
C ARG A 222 -10.56 9.62 17.30
N ILE A 223 -10.00 10.66 16.69
CA ILE A 223 -10.73 11.81 16.14
C ILE A 223 -11.18 11.52 14.71
N LEU A 224 -10.28 11.00 13.85
CA LEU A 224 -10.61 10.67 12.46
C LEU A 224 -11.79 9.70 12.37
N GLU A 225 -11.81 8.65 13.19
CA GLU A 225 -12.88 7.64 13.28
C GLU A 225 -14.25 8.22 13.68
N GLN A 226 -14.30 9.44 14.24
CA GLN A 226 -15.55 10.14 14.55
C GLN A 226 -16.11 10.95 13.37
N LEU A 227 -15.34 11.11 12.29
CA LEU A 227 -15.73 11.89 11.12
C LEU A 227 -16.53 11.04 10.13
N PRO A 228 -17.36 11.65 9.26
CA PRO A 228 -17.96 10.94 8.14
C PRO A 228 -16.91 10.27 7.25
N LEU A 229 -17.19 9.06 6.76
CA LEU A 229 -16.23 8.24 5.99
C LEU A 229 -15.66 8.96 4.76
N HIS A 230 -16.51 9.69 4.02
CA HIS A 230 -16.07 10.45 2.85
C HIS A 230 -15.09 11.58 3.24
N LEU A 231 -15.23 12.18 4.43
CA LEU A 231 -14.26 13.17 4.91
C LEU A 231 -12.98 12.51 5.42
N GLN A 232 -13.07 11.32 6.04
CA GLN A 232 -11.88 10.56 6.41
C GLN A 232 -11.03 10.19 5.18
N ALA A 233 -11.68 9.88 4.05
CA ALA A 233 -11.01 9.54 2.80
C ALA A 233 -10.09 10.67 2.30
N GLU A 234 -10.48 11.93 2.50
CA GLU A 234 -9.71 13.13 2.12
C GLU A 234 -8.39 13.29 2.90
N PHE A 235 -8.24 12.64 4.06
CA PHE A 235 -6.99 12.72 4.81
C PHE A 235 -5.85 12.02 4.04
N PRO A 236 -4.76 12.70 3.66
CA PRO A 236 -3.88 12.25 2.58
C PRO A 236 -2.70 11.38 3.03
N ALA A 237 -2.61 11.01 4.31
CA ALA A 237 -1.39 10.44 4.87
C ALA A 237 -1.64 9.26 5.82
N TYR A 238 -0.66 8.37 5.87
CA TYR A 238 -0.43 7.42 6.94
C TYR A 238 0.58 8.02 7.92
N LEU A 239 0.17 8.21 9.18
CA LEU A 239 0.99 8.88 10.18
C LEU A 239 1.78 7.88 11.02
N THR A 240 3.01 8.25 11.36
CA THR A 240 3.80 7.66 12.45
C THR A 240 3.99 8.66 13.59
N HIS A 241 4.69 8.26 14.65
CA HIS A 241 4.92 9.11 15.81
C HIS A 241 5.68 10.41 15.47
N ARG A 242 6.65 10.37 14.55
CA ARG A 242 7.52 11.51 14.20
C ARG A 242 7.50 11.92 12.72
N SER A 243 6.83 11.16 11.86
CA SER A 243 6.82 11.38 10.40
C SER A 243 5.54 10.81 9.79
N ALA A 244 5.40 10.91 8.48
CA ALA A 244 4.27 10.35 7.77
C ALA A 244 4.64 10.02 6.32
N VAL A 245 3.86 9.16 5.71
CA VAL A 245 3.94 8.82 4.29
C VAL A 245 2.60 9.15 3.64
N SER A 246 2.62 9.67 2.42
CA SER A 246 1.40 9.94 1.66
C SER A 246 0.65 8.64 1.37
N LYS A 247 -0.68 8.69 1.22
CA LYS A 247 -1.46 7.52 0.79
C LYS A 247 -0.92 6.96 -0.54
N HIS A 248 -0.59 7.84 -1.49
CA HIS A 248 0.01 7.47 -2.78
C HIS A 248 1.32 6.69 -2.64
N LEU A 249 2.24 7.14 -1.79
CA LEU A 249 3.49 6.44 -1.56
C LEU A 249 3.27 5.13 -0.77
N GLY A 250 2.31 5.09 0.14
CA GLY A 250 1.90 3.85 0.82
C GLY A 250 1.33 2.81 -0.15
N ASP A 251 0.49 3.23 -1.09
CA ASP A 251 -0.04 2.35 -2.15
C ASP A 251 1.06 1.87 -3.09
N LEU A 252 1.96 2.76 -3.52
CA LEU A 252 3.11 2.39 -4.32
C LEU A 252 4.00 1.39 -3.58
N LEU A 253 4.26 1.62 -2.28
CA LEU A 253 5.05 0.73 -1.44
C LEU A 253 4.46 -0.69 -1.41
N ARG A 254 3.14 -0.83 -1.33
CA ARG A 254 2.47 -2.14 -1.42
C ARG A 254 2.69 -2.80 -2.78
N ILE A 255 2.39 -2.07 -3.86
CA ILE A 255 2.49 -2.58 -5.23
C ILE A 255 3.90 -3.06 -5.53
N VAL A 256 4.91 -2.27 -5.17
CA VAL A 256 6.29 -2.57 -5.54
C VAL A 256 6.87 -3.74 -4.76
N MET A 257 6.53 -3.89 -3.47
CA MET A 257 6.94 -5.04 -2.68
C MET A 257 6.32 -6.34 -3.21
N GLN A 258 5.03 -6.32 -3.56
CA GLN A 258 4.33 -7.47 -4.13
C GLN A 258 4.93 -7.93 -5.46
N ASN A 259 5.50 -7.02 -6.24
CA ASN A 259 6.13 -7.30 -7.53
C ASN A 259 7.65 -7.51 -7.44
N GLY A 260 8.17 -7.83 -6.25
CA GLY A 260 9.58 -8.19 -6.06
C GLY A 260 10.57 -7.03 -6.09
N MET A 261 10.11 -5.77 -6.16
CA MET A 261 10.98 -4.62 -5.98
C MET A 261 11.15 -4.36 -4.48
N GLY A 262 12.31 -4.75 -3.94
CA GLY A 262 12.64 -4.53 -2.53
C GLY A 262 12.74 -3.06 -2.14
N VAL A 263 12.54 -2.77 -0.84
CA VAL A 263 12.47 -1.42 -0.26
C VAL A 263 13.68 -0.54 -0.62
N HIS A 264 14.86 -1.13 -0.71
CA HIS A 264 16.09 -0.41 -1.07
C HIS A 264 16.02 0.23 -2.46
N ARG A 265 15.47 -0.50 -3.45
CA ARG A 265 15.32 0.01 -4.82
C ARG A 265 14.30 1.14 -4.87
N LEU A 266 13.20 1.01 -4.12
CA LEU A 266 12.22 2.09 -3.98
C LEU A 266 12.86 3.34 -3.33
N GLN A 267 13.67 3.17 -2.28
CA GLN A 267 14.35 4.29 -1.62
C GLN A 267 15.27 5.05 -2.58
N ARG A 268 16.03 4.32 -3.40
CA ARG A 268 16.87 4.91 -4.46
C ARG A 268 16.02 5.65 -5.50
N ALA A 269 14.90 5.08 -5.94
CA ALA A 269 13.99 5.77 -6.85
C ALA A 269 13.43 7.06 -6.24
N LEU A 270 13.01 7.05 -4.98
CA LEU A 270 12.54 8.25 -4.27
C LEU A 270 13.64 9.30 -4.17
N ARG A 271 14.88 8.90 -3.84
CA ARG A 271 16.04 9.80 -3.86
C ARG A 271 16.15 10.50 -5.21
N GLU A 272 16.12 9.75 -6.31
CA GLU A 272 16.20 10.31 -7.66
C GLU A 272 15.04 11.26 -7.98
N PHE A 273 13.80 10.91 -7.64
CA PHE A 273 12.66 11.80 -7.89
C PHE A 273 12.77 13.12 -7.12
N HIS A 274 13.17 13.06 -5.84
CA HIS A 274 13.32 14.24 -4.98
C HIS A 274 14.49 15.14 -5.43
N THR A 275 15.64 14.56 -5.79
CA THR A 275 16.79 15.33 -6.29
C THR A 275 16.56 15.85 -7.72
N LEU A 276 15.81 15.13 -8.55
CA LEU A 276 15.40 15.58 -9.87
C LEU A 276 14.47 16.80 -9.77
N ARG A 277 13.50 16.79 -8.85
CA ARG A 277 12.65 17.96 -8.58
C ARG A 277 13.49 19.18 -8.17
N HIS A 278 14.41 19.00 -7.23
CA HIS A 278 15.33 20.06 -6.81
C HIS A 278 16.13 20.63 -7.99
N SER A 279 16.70 19.75 -8.82
CA SER A 279 17.48 20.14 -10.01
C SER A 279 16.64 20.89 -11.03
N ARG A 280 15.38 20.48 -11.25
CA ARG A 280 14.44 21.18 -12.14
C ARG A 280 14.10 22.58 -11.64
N LEU A 281 13.87 22.75 -10.34
CA LEU A 281 13.62 24.06 -9.73
C LEU A 281 14.86 24.97 -9.84
N HIS A 282 16.05 24.42 -9.61
CA HIS A 282 17.30 25.15 -9.80
C HIS A 282 17.47 25.61 -11.26
N LEU A 283 17.25 24.72 -12.22
CA LEU A 283 17.33 25.06 -13.64
C LEU A 283 16.33 26.16 -14.03
N GLN A 284 15.08 26.07 -13.55
CA GLN A 284 14.08 27.12 -13.80
C GLN A 284 14.48 28.45 -13.20
N TYR A 285 15.07 28.46 -12.00
CA TYR A 285 15.63 29.66 -11.40
C TYR A 285 16.74 30.28 -12.27
N LEU A 286 17.71 29.48 -12.73
CA LEU A 286 18.79 29.95 -13.60
C LEU A 286 18.26 30.50 -14.93
N ASN A 287 17.31 29.79 -15.56
CA ASN A 287 16.66 30.25 -16.79
C ASN A 287 15.94 31.59 -16.59
N SER A 288 15.30 31.80 -15.43
CA SER A 288 14.65 33.07 -15.12
C SER A 288 15.65 34.24 -15.03
N LEU A 289 16.85 34.00 -14.51
CA LEU A 289 17.90 35.00 -14.43
C LEU A 289 18.49 35.32 -15.80
N VAL A 290 18.77 34.28 -16.60
CA VAL A 290 19.25 34.44 -17.98
C VAL A 290 18.24 35.23 -18.81
N HIS A 291 16.95 34.89 -18.72
CA HIS A 291 15.89 35.61 -19.42
C HIS A 291 15.83 37.09 -19.02
N ARG A 292 15.89 37.40 -17.71
CA ARG A 292 15.93 38.78 -17.21
C ARG A 292 17.14 39.56 -17.73
N GLN A 293 18.29 38.89 -17.84
CA GLN A 293 19.52 39.49 -18.34
C GLN A 293 19.45 39.78 -19.85
N GLN A 294 18.86 38.85 -20.62
CA GLN A 294 18.70 38.98 -22.08
C GLN A 294 17.64 40.00 -22.48
N TYR A 295 16.55 40.10 -21.69
CA TYR A 295 15.40 40.93 -22.01
C TYR A 295 15.06 41.92 -20.87
N PRO A 296 15.95 42.89 -20.57
CA PRO A 296 15.77 43.82 -19.44
C PRO A 296 14.61 44.81 -19.63
N THR A 297 14.16 45.02 -20.86
CA THR A 297 13.09 45.97 -21.24
C THR A 297 11.78 45.30 -21.65
N PHE A 298 11.65 43.98 -21.48
CA PHE A 298 10.42 43.27 -21.84
C PHE A 298 9.26 43.73 -20.94
N HIS A 299 8.39 44.57 -21.49
CA HIS A 299 7.31 45.27 -20.78
C HIS A 299 6.25 44.34 -20.15
N ASP A 300 6.24 43.05 -20.53
CA ASP A 300 5.32 42.05 -19.99
C ASP A 300 5.86 41.34 -18.75
N ILE A 301 6.96 41.80 -18.14
CA ILE A 301 7.35 41.33 -16.81
C ILE A 301 7.57 42.54 -15.89
N PRO A 302 6.80 42.67 -14.79
CA PRO A 302 6.94 43.76 -13.83
C PRO A 302 8.19 43.53 -12.97
N HIS A 303 9.34 43.53 -13.61
CA HIS A 303 10.60 43.75 -12.97
C HIS A 303 10.74 45.27 -12.89
N GLY A 304 10.36 45.86 -11.75
CA GLY A 304 10.88 47.19 -11.42
C GLY A 304 12.39 47.22 -11.65
N SER A 305 12.95 48.41 -11.83
CA SER A 305 14.35 48.73 -12.17
C SER A 305 15.44 48.20 -11.20
N ASN A 306 15.15 47.13 -10.46
CA ASN A 306 16.03 46.47 -9.53
C ASN A 306 17.11 45.67 -10.28
N PRO A 307 18.38 45.76 -9.84
CA PRO A 307 19.45 44.98 -10.41
C PRO A 307 19.21 43.48 -10.25
N ILE A 308 19.62 42.70 -11.26
CA ILE A 308 19.60 41.24 -11.21
C ILE A 308 20.69 40.80 -10.22
N ILE A 309 20.29 40.48 -9.00
CA ILE A 309 21.20 39.96 -7.98
C ILE A 309 21.10 38.44 -7.97
N TYR A 310 22.16 37.77 -8.44
CA TYR A 310 22.27 36.32 -8.31
C TYR A 310 22.38 35.92 -6.84
N LYS A 311 21.40 35.15 -6.36
CA LYS A 311 21.48 34.44 -5.08
C LYS A 311 21.77 32.96 -5.35
N ARG A 312 22.66 32.35 -4.56
CA ARG A 312 22.97 30.92 -4.69
C ARG A 312 21.73 30.08 -4.38
N PHE A 313 21.42 29.12 -5.25
CA PHE A 313 20.44 28.09 -4.98
C PHE A 313 21.01 27.10 -3.95
N SER A 314 20.25 26.80 -2.91
CA SER A 314 20.74 25.96 -1.81
C SER A 314 20.95 24.51 -2.28
N SER A 315 21.87 23.80 -1.65
CA SER A 315 21.99 22.35 -1.88
C SER A 315 20.74 21.61 -1.40
N PHE A 316 20.54 20.38 -1.86
CA PHE A 316 19.34 19.60 -1.56
C PHE A 316 19.10 19.45 -0.04
N LYS A 317 20.13 19.09 0.73
CA LYS A 317 20.03 18.86 2.18
C LYS A 317 20.24 20.12 3.04
N ASP A 318 20.35 21.31 2.45
CA ASP A 318 20.63 22.54 3.21
C ASP A 318 19.49 22.86 4.20
N PRO A 319 19.70 22.78 5.52
CA PRO A 319 18.66 23.04 6.52
C PRO A 319 18.27 24.52 6.62
N GLU A 320 19.10 25.44 6.11
CA GLU A 320 18.77 26.86 6.03
C GLU A 320 18.17 27.25 4.67
N GLY A 321 18.02 26.27 3.77
CA GLY A 321 17.64 26.41 2.37
C GLY A 321 16.46 25.52 1.99
N TYR A 322 16.67 24.67 0.98
CA TYR A 322 15.67 23.77 0.40
C TYR A 322 15.20 22.69 1.38
N ALA A 323 16.05 22.27 2.32
CA ALA A 323 15.72 21.31 3.37
C ALA A 323 15.09 20.01 2.88
N GLY A 324 15.59 19.48 1.76
CA GLY A 324 15.14 18.23 1.16
C GLY A 324 15.32 17.05 2.11
N TYR A 325 14.35 16.15 2.10
CA TYR A 325 14.31 14.98 2.97
C TYR A 325 13.97 13.73 2.16
N ILE A 326 14.69 12.64 2.41
CA ILE A 326 14.46 11.34 1.80
C ILE A 326 14.34 10.33 2.94
N PRO A 327 13.30 9.48 2.97
CA PRO A 327 13.15 8.48 4.01
C PRO A 327 14.26 7.43 3.94
N SER A 328 14.60 6.84 5.08
CA SER A 328 15.51 5.69 5.13
C SER A 328 14.80 4.41 4.67
N THR A 329 15.57 3.44 4.17
CA THR A 329 15.06 2.10 3.83
C THR A 329 14.41 1.44 5.05
N ARG A 330 14.98 1.66 6.24
CA ARG A 330 14.45 1.17 7.51
C ARG A 330 13.05 1.74 7.79
N TYR A 331 12.89 3.06 7.66
CA TYR A 331 11.60 3.72 7.85
C TYR A 331 10.55 3.17 6.88
N LEU A 332 10.88 3.07 5.59
CA LEU A 332 9.97 2.50 4.58
C LEU A 332 9.60 1.04 4.86
N ARG A 333 10.52 0.22 5.38
CA ARG A 333 10.22 -1.17 5.78
C ARG A 333 9.22 -1.21 6.94
N LEU A 334 9.45 -0.40 7.98
CA LEU A 334 8.53 -0.31 9.12
C LEU A 334 7.15 0.17 8.69
N MET A 335 7.10 1.16 7.79
CA MET A 335 5.86 1.63 7.18
C MET A 335 5.13 0.51 6.43
N TYR A 336 5.83 -0.26 5.59
CA TYR A 336 5.24 -1.38 4.87
C TYR A 336 4.65 -2.42 5.83
N THR A 337 5.42 -2.86 6.83
CA THR A 337 4.95 -3.83 7.82
C THR A 337 3.69 -3.34 8.52
N ALA A 338 3.67 -2.09 8.98
CA ALA A 338 2.50 -1.55 9.66
C ALA A 338 1.27 -1.38 8.75
N LEU A 339 1.47 -1.06 7.47
CA LEU A 339 0.37 -1.03 6.49
C LEU A 339 -0.20 -2.44 6.28
N ILE A 340 0.65 -3.46 6.16
CA ILE A 340 0.21 -4.85 6.04
C ILE A 340 -0.49 -5.32 7.31
N ASP A 341 0.00 -4.95 8.50
CA ASP A 341 -0.66 -5.29 9.78
C ASP A 341 -2.06 -4.69 9.89
N GLN A 342 -2.29 -3.50 9.32
CA GLN A 342 -3.62 -2.91 9.26
C GLN A 342 -4.56 -3.62 8.28
N LEU A 343 -4.02 -4.12 7.18
CA LEU A 343 -4.75 -4.89 6.18
C LEU A 343 -4.99 -6.34 6.60
N ARG A 344 -4.20 -6.87 7.53
CA ARG A 344 -4.25 -8.25 7.97
C ARG A 344 -5.66 -8.76 8.30
N PRO A 345 -6.51 -8.05 9.08
CA PRO A 345 -7.86 -8.55 9.37
C PRO A 345 -8.75 -8.71 8.14
N LEU A 346 -8.52 -7.92 7.08
CA LEU A 346 -9.20 -8.08 5.80
C LEU A 346 -8.60 -9.27 5.05
N MET A 347 -7.28 -9.36 4.95
CA MET A 347 -6.60 -10.49 4.31
C MET A 347 -6.97 -11.83 4.96
N ASP A 348 -7.04 -11.90 6.29
CA ASP A 348 -7.44 -13.09 7.03
C ASP A 348 -8.91 -13.48 6.71
N LYS A 349 -9.79 -12.50 6.47
CA LYS A 349 -11.18 -12.76 6.05
C LYS A 349 -11.26 -13.23 4.61
N GLU A 350 -10.54 -12.58 3.69
CA GLU A 350 -10.45 -13.01 2.29
C GLU A 350 -9.94 -14.45 2.21
N LEU A 351 -8.87 -14.76 2.94
CA LEU A 351 -8.39 -16.13 3.09
C LEU A 351 -9.49 -17.04 3.65
N ALA A 352 -10.21 -16.66 4.70
CA ALA A 352 -11.25 -17.51 5.29
C ALA A 352 -12.42 -17.85 4.34
N ILE A 353 -12.69 -17.02 3.32
CA ILE A 353 -13.77 -17.21 2.33
C ILE A 353 -13.39 -18.22 1.25
N LEU A 354 -12.10 -18.48 1.04
CA LEU A 354 -11.66 -19.45 0.04
C LEU A 354 -12.17 -20.86 0.39
N ASP A 355 -12.57 -21.63 -0.62
CA ASP A 355 -12.92 -23.04 -0.44
C ASP A 355 -11.72 -23.93 -0.77
N GLY A 356 -11.95 -25.14 -1.29
CA GLY A 356 -10.89 -26.09 -1.59
C GLY A 356 -11.32 -27.51 -1.23
N ILE A 357 -11.53 -28.34 -2.25
CA ILE A 357 -11.91 -29.75 -2.09
C ILE A 357 -10.65 -30.63 -2.09
N ILE A 358 -9.57 -30.15 -2.71
CA ILE A 358 -8.27 -30.83 -2.76
C ILE A 358 -7.25 -29.96 -2.04
N LEU A 359 -6.74 -30.43 -0.91
CA LEU A 359 -5.73 -29.69 -0.15
C LEU A 359 -4.33 -30.27 -0.37
N LYS A 360 -3.32 -29.41 -0.35
CA LYS A 360 -1.90 -29.77 -0.51
C LYS A 360 -1.12 -29.05 0.58
N GLY A 361 -0.36 -29.77 1.39
CA GLY A 361 0.38 -29.19 2.51
C GLY A 361 1.86 -29.50 2.46
N ASP A 362 2.71 -28.47 2.62
CA ASP A 362 4.17 -28.62 2.59
C ASP A 362 4.89 -27.71 3.61
N HIS A 363 6.10 -28.12 4.00
CA HIS A 363 7.00 -27.39 4.89
C HIS A 363 8.13 -26.71 4.11
N SER A 364 8.14 -25.36 4.11
CA SER A 364 9.27 -24.58 3.61
C SER A 364 10.29 -24.28 4.72
N PHE A 365 11.55 -24.68 4.48
CA PHE A 365 12.68 -24.45 5.39
C PHE A 365 13.49 -23.18 5.05
N LYS A 366 13.10 -22.42 4.02
CA LYS A 366 13.85 -21.22 3.61
C LYS A 366 13.51 -20.01 4.49
N VAL A 367 12.23 -19.80 4.78
CA VAL A 367 11.77 -18.63 5.55
C VAL A 367 12.40 -18.57 6.95
N PRO A 368 12.42 -19.65 7.75
CA PRO A 368 13.01 -19.60 9.10
C PRO A 368 14.52 -19.30 9.11
N LYS A 369 15.25 -19.54 8.02
CA LYS A 369 16.68 -19.19 7.93
C LYS A 369 16.93 -17.69 7.94
N HIS A 370 15.94 -16.89 7.56
CA HIS A 370 15.99 -15.43 7.56
C HIS A 370 15.39 -14.81 8.83
N MET A 371 14.99 -15.63 9.81
CA MET A 371 14.45 -15.17 11.08
C MET A 371 15.53 -15.04 12.14
N ALA A 372 15.34 -14.11 13.07
CA ALA A 372 16.24 -13.92 14.20
C ALA A 372 16.29 -15.18 15.09
N LYS A 373 17.50 -15.49 15.57
CA LYS A 373 17.74 -16.63 16.48
C LYS A 373 17.78 -16.14 17.92
N LEU A 374 17.16 -16.88 18.83
CA LEU A 374 17.19 -16.62 20.27
C LEU A 374 18.29 -17.47 20.90
N GLY A 375 19.36 -16.83 21.40
CA GLY A 375 20.50 -17.56 21.96
C GLY A 375 21.20 -18.48 20.96
N GLY A 376 21.17 -18.14 19.66
CA GLY A 376 21.71 -18.98 18.59
C GLY A 376 20.79 -20.11 18.10
N LEU A 377 19.60 -20.29 18.72
CA LEU A 377 18.61 -21.27 18.32
C LEU A 377 17.49 -20.65 17.48
N SER A 378 17.05 -21.36 16.45
CA SER A 378 15.88 -20.93 15.66
C SER A 378 14.60 -21.15 16.45
N ALA A 379 13.74 -20.14 16.53
CA ALA A 379 12.43 -20.27 17.16
C ALA A 379 11.48 -21.19 16.36
N PHE A 380 11.66 -21.22 15.03
CA PHE A 380 10.85 -22.01 14.11
C PHE A 380 11.71 -22.90 13.23
N THR A 381 11.25 -24.11 12.96
CA THR A 381 11.94 -25.05 12.06
C THR A 381 11.47 -24.87 10.62
N ALA A 382 10.18 -24.60 10.39
CA ALA A 382 9.60 -24.50 9.06
C ALA A 382 8.45 -23.49 9.02
N LEU A 383 8.12 -23.03 7.81
CA LEU A 383 6.85 -22.42 7.46
C LEU A 383 5.99 -23.49 6.78
N TYR A 384 4.92 -23.93 7.43
CA TYR A 384 3.95 -24.82 6.81
C TYR A 384 2.98 -24.01 5.98
N THR A 385 2.77 -24.39 4.71
CA THR A 385 1.80 -23.78 3.81
C THR A 385 0.86 -24.86 3.29
N LEU A 386 -0.42 -24.57 3.34
CA LEU A 386 -1.48 -25.42 2.82
C LEU A 386 -2.24 -24.64 1.77
N CYS A 387 -2.31 -25.20 0.57
CA CYS A 387 -2.99 -24.65 -0.58
C CYS A 387 -4.14 -25.55 -1.03
N ASP A 388 -5.05 -25.01 -1.82
CA ASP A 388 -6.14 -25.75 -2.47
C ASP A 388 -5.75 -26.27 -3.88
N GLU A 389 -6.75 -26.71 -4.66
CA GLU A 389 -6.59 -27.13 -6.04
C GLU A 389 -6.05 -26.04 -6.97
N TYR A 390 -6.29 -24.75 -6.68
CA TYR A 390 -5.93 -23.59 -7.49
C TYR A 390 -4.61 -22.93 -7.08
N GLU A 391 -3.88 -23.54 -6.14
CA GLU A 391 -2.64 -22.99 -5.56
C GLU A 391 -2.89 -21.73 -4.72
N GLU A 392 -4.13 -21.51 -4.27
CA GLU A 392 -4.46 -20.44 -3.35
C GLU A 392 -4.15 -20.89 -1.91
N ILE A 393 -3.50 -20.01 -1.15
CA ILE A 393 -3.12 -20.32 0.22
C ILE A 393 -4.38 -20.37 1.09
N ARG A 394 -4.61 -21.48 1.77
CA ARG A 394 -5.71 -21.62 2.75
C ARG A 394 -5.24 -21.50 4.18
N LEU A 395 -4.03 -21.94 4.46
CA LEU A 395 -3.44 -21.86 5.80
C LEU A 395 -1.92 -21.71 5.67
N GLN A 396 -1.35 -20.81 6.46
CA GLN A 396 0.10 -20.66 6.56
C GLN A 396 0.51 -20.40 8.01
N LEU A 397 1.47 -21.17 8.52
CA LEU A 397 1.93 -21.03 9.89
C LEU A 397 3.42 -21.34 10.08
N LEU A 398 4.07 -20.59 10.96
CA LEU A 398 5.42 -20.90 11.43
C LEU A 398 5.33 -22.00 12.48
N VAL A 399 5.99 -23.13 12.22
CA VAL A 399 6.00 -24.30 13.12
C VAL A 399 7.34 -24.44 13.83
N PRO A 400 7.35 -24.69 15.16
CA PRO A 400 8.58 -24.84 15.92
C PRO A 400 9.32 -26.13 15.57
N THR A 401 8.60 -27.17 15.11
CA THR A 401 9.15 -28.46 14.73
C THR A 401 8.50 -28.97 13.42
N LYS A 402 9.03 -30.05 12.84
CA LYS A 402 8.38 -30.76 11.73
C LYS A 402 7.18 -31.62 12.17
N SER A 403 6.83 -31.61 13.46
CA SER A 403 5.70 -32.38 13.97
C SER A 403 4.40 -31.79 13.48
N THR A 404 3.54 -32.63 12.92
CA THR A 404 2.22 -32.22 12.45
C THR A 404 1.26 -31.91 13.60
N THR A 405 1.59 -32.24 14.85
CA THR A 405 0.77 -31.90 16.03
C THR A 405 0.44 -30.41 16.13
N HIS A 406 1.31 -29.53 15.64
CA HIS A 406 1.08 -28.07 15.65
C HIS A 406 0.00 -27.63 14.65
N LEU A 407 -0.38 -28.48 13.69
CA LEU A 407 -1.38 -28.20 12.66
C LEU A 407 -2.81 -28.46 13.14
N GLU A 408 -3.02 -29.17 14.25
CA GLU A 408 -4.35 -29.60 14.66
C GLU A 408 -5.33 -28.43 14.90
N ALA A 409 -4.95 -27.48 15.74
CA ALA A 409 -5.80 -26.34 16.07
C ALA A 409 -6.03 -25.41 14.86
N PRO A 410 -5.00 -25.04 14.07
CA PRO A 410 -5.21 -24.26 12.85
C PRO A 410 -6.10 -24.95 11.81
N LEU A 411 -5.95 -26.26 11.60
CA LEU A 411 -6.81 -27.01 10.68
C LEU A 411 -8.27 -27.03 11.16
N LYS A 412 -8.51 -27.19 12.46
CA LYS A 412 -9.87 -27.10 13.01
C LYS A 412 -10.48 -25.73 12.81
N GLU A 413 -9.71 -24.66 12.99
CA GLU A 413 -10.19 -23.30 12.76
C GLU A 413 -10.49 -23.04 11.28
N MET A 414 -9.64 -23.56 10.38
CA MET A 414 -9.93 -23.57 8.95
C MET A 414 -11.25 -24.30 8.66
N MET A 415 -11.50 -25.47 9.26
CA MET A 415 -12.78 -26.18 9.06
C MET A 415 -14.00 -25.42 9.61
N ASN A 416 -13.84 -24.63 10.66
CA ASN A 416 -14.91 -23.74 11.13
C ASN A 416 -15.32 -22.74 10.03
N SER A 417 -14.36 -22.22 9.26
CA SER A 417 -14.66 -21.33 8.12
C SER A 417 -15.42 -22.06 7.01
N TYR A 418 -15.05 -23.31 6.68
CA TYR A 418 -15.81 -24.12 5.72
C TYR A 418 -17.26 -24.33 6.14
N HIS A 419 -17.50 -24.60 7.43
CA HIS A 419 -18.86 -24.75 7.95
C HIS A 419 -19.63 -23.43 7.96
N LEU A 420 -18.97 -22.32 8.32
CA LEU A 420 -19.58 -20.99 8.33
C LEU A 420 -20.08 -20.57 6.95
N TYR A 421 -19.27 -20.79 5.92
CA TYR A 421 -19.59 -20.42 4.54
C TYR A 421 -20.25 -21.54 3.73
N ASN A 422 -20.59 -22.67 4.37
CA ASN A 422 -21.24 -23.83 3.75
C ASN A 422 -20.47 -24.40 2.54
N HIS A 423 -19.15 -24.41 2.63
CA HIS A 423 -18.27 -24.99 1.61
C HIS A 423 -18.27 -26.52 1.66
N GLN A 424 -18.06 -27.13 0.49
CA GLN A 424 -17.77 -28.56 0.40
C GLN A 424 -16.51 -28.88 1.19
N GLN A 425 -16.58 -29.93 2.00
CA GLN A 425 -15.46 -30.35 2.84
C GLN A 425 -14.37 -31.01 1.98
N PRO A 426 -13.09 -30.90 2.35
CA PRO A 426 -11.99 -31.50 1.59
C PRO A 426 -12.14 -33.02 1.47
N ASP A 427 -12.05 -33.54 0.25
CA ASP A 427 -12.14 -34.99 -0.03
C ASP A 427 -10.77 -35.63 -0.24
N LEU A 428 -9.75 -34.82 -0.59
CA LEU A 428 -8.39 -35.26 -0.87
C LEU A 428 -7.36 -34.35 -0.18
N PHE A 429 -6.27 -34.95 0.29
CA PHE A 429 -5.15 -34.23 0.88
C PHE A 429 -3.82 -34.81 0.37
N PHE A 430 -2.95 -33.96 -0.18
CA PHE A 430 -1.58 -34.31 -0.59
C PHE A 430 -0.57 -33.91 0.49
N THR A 431 0.27 -34.87 0.89
CA THR A 431 1.40 -34.70 1.81
C THR A 431 2.51 -35.70 1.45
N ASP A 432 3.76 -35.31 1.69
CA ASP A 432 4.94 -36.17 1.50
C ASP A 432 4.96 -37.38 2.45
N ASN A 433 4.35 -37.27 3.64
CA ASN A 433 4.37 -38.32 4.66
C ASN A 433 2.96 -38.82 5.02
N VAL A 434 2.29 -39.43 4.05
CA VAL A 434 0.93 -39.98 4.21
C VAL A 434 0.80 -40.86 5.45
N LYS A 435 1.77 -41.76 5.71
CA LYS A 435 1.72 -42.68 6.86
C LYS A 435 1.79 -41.95 8.20
N GLY A 436 2.67 -40.95 8.32
CA GLY A 436 2.84 -40.17 9.55
C GLY A 436 1.66 -39.24 9.83
N ASP A 437 1.13 -38.61 8.78
CA ASP A 437 0.17 -37.52 8.92
C ASP A 437 -1.28 -37.99 8.96
N ARG A 438 -1.58 -39.18 8.42
CA ARG A 438 -2.93 -39.74 8.27
C ARG A 438 -3.78 -39.61 9.52
N ARG A 439 -3.28 -40.04 10.69
CA ARG A 439 -4.05 -40.03 11.94
C ARG A 439 -4.47 -38.62 12.34
N LEU A 440 -3.59 -37.64 12.15
CA LEU A 440 -3.87 -36.26 12.46
C LEU A 440 -4.87 -35.69 11.45
N LEU A 441 -4.60 -35.85 10.16
CA LEU A 441 -5.42 -35.30 9.09
C LEU A 441 -6.83 -35.86 9.14
N GLU A 442 -7.02 -37.18 9.29
CA GLU A 442 -8.34 -37.80 9.44
C GLU A 442 -9.07 -37.39 10.73
N ARG A 443 -8.34 -36.93 11.75
CA ARG A 443 -8.92 -36.43 13.00
C ARG A 443 -9.37 -34.97 12.86
N SER A 444 -8.62 -34.15 12.14
CA SER A 444 -8.92 -32.73 11.90
C SER A 444 -9.89 -32.52 10.74
N LEU A 445 -9.83 -33.37 9.72
CA LEU A 445 -10.58 -33.33 8.46
C LEU A 445 -11.39 -34.63 8.34
N LEU A 446 -12.55 -34.68 9.00
CA LEU A 446 -13.35 -35.91 9.11
C LEU A 446 -13.85 -36.45 7.75
N SER A 447 -14.01 -35.57 6.76
CA SER A 447 -14.36 -35.93 5.39
C SER A 447 -13.38 -36.92 4.77
N LEU A 448 -12.07 -36.84 5.10
CA LEU A 448 -11.03 -37.74 4.59
C LEU A 448 -11.21 -39.20 5.02
N LYS A 449 -11.93 -39.47 6.13
CA LYS A 449 -12.26 -40.85 6.54
C LYS A 449 -13.29 -41.50 5.63
N ARG A 450 -14.18 -40.70 5.05
CA ARG A 450 -15.31 -41.19 4.25
C ARG A 450 -14.83 -41.84 2.95
N THR A 451 -13.71 -41.35 2.41
CA THR A 451 -13.05 -41.84 1.20
C THR A 451 -12.52 -43.28 1.32
N LEU A 452 -12.42 -43.85 2.53
CA LEU A 452 -11.85 -45.18 2.77
C LEU A 452 -12.87 -46.29 3.07
N HIS A 453 -14.11 -45.95 3.43
CA HIS A 453 -15.09 -46.94 3.89
C HIS A 453 -15.83 -47.70 2.78
N THR A 454 -15.58 -47.40 1.51
CA THR A 454 -16.24 -48.10 0.38
C THR A 454 -15.61 -49.44 -0.01
N ASN A 455 -14.47 -49.87 0.56
CA ASN A 455 -13.75 -51.07 0.09
C ASN A 455 -13.29 -52.04 1.21
N ASN A 456 -14.11 -52.35 2.21
CA ASN A 456 -13.72 -53.26 3.30
C ASN A 456 -13.85 -54.78 3.01
N ASN A 457 -14.06 -55.23 1.76
CA ASN A 457 -14.24 -56.66 1.47
C ASN A 457 -13.07 -57.39 0.78
N HIS A 458 -11.94 -56.75 0.47
CA HIS A 458 -10.77 -57.46 -0.07
C HIS A 458 -9.46 -57.05 0.58
N ALA A 459 -9.22 -57.61 1.78
CA ALA A 459 -7.92 -57.64 2.42
C ALA A 459 -7.01 -58.66 1.71
N HIS A 460 -6.38 -58.25 0.61
CA HIS A 460 -5.09 -58.74 0.08
C HIS A 460 -4.84 -58.10 -1.29
N ASN A 461 -4.52 -56.81 -1.29
CA ASN A 461 -3.75 -56.10 -2.31
C ASN A 461 -3.75 -54.62 -1.93
N ILE A 462 -2.66 -54.13 -1.36
CA ILE A 462 -2.44 -52.69 -1.18
C ILE A 462 -2.03 -52.15 -2.56
N GLN A 463 -2.98 -52.13 -3.48
CA GLN A 463 -3.05 -51.05 -4.45
C GLN A 463 -3.80 -49.93 -3.74
N GLN A 464 -3.24 -48.72 -3.74
CA GLN A 464 -3.98 -47.49 -3.45
C GLN A 464 -5.13 -47.40 -4.47
N SER A 465 -6.24 -48.06 -4.20
CA SER A 465 -7.47 -47.92 -4.96
C SER A 465 -8.07 -46.58 -4.56
N THR A 466 -7.71 -45.53 -5.29
CA THR A 466 -8.46 -44.29 -5.35
C THR A 466 -9.81 -44.57 -6.02
N ASN A 467 -10.73 -45.21 -5.31
CA ASN A 467 -12.15 -45.23 -5.68
C ASN A 467 -12.85 -43.97 -5.14
N VAL A 468 -12.18 -42.81 -5.26
CA VAL A 468 -12.92 -41.59 -5.52
C VAL A 468 -13.42 -41.74 -6.95
N ASP A 469 -14.71 -41.52 -7.20
CA ASP A 469 -15.23 -41.48 -8.57
C ASP A 469 -14.67 -40.20 -9.22
N LEU A 470 -13.39 -40.24 -9.61
CA LEU A 470 -12.60 -39.11 -10.12
C LEU A 470 -13.22 -38.54 -11.41
N GLN A 471 -14.09 -39.30 -12.08
CA GLN A 471 -14.85 -38.85 -13.25
C GLN A 471 -16.01 -37.89 -12.90
N LYS A 472 -16.44 -37.83 -11.62
CA LYS A 472 -17.47 -36.91 -11.13
C LYS A 472 -16.92 -35.72 -10.33
N HIS A 473 -15.60 -35.65 -10.17
CA HIS A 473 -14.98 -34.55 -9.44
C HIS A 473 -15.03 -33.27 -10.29
N PRO A 474 -15.31 -32.09 -9.70
CA PRO A 474 -15.45 -30.83 -10.44
C PRO A 474 -14.13 -30.32 -11.06
N VAL A 475 -12.98 -30.90 -10.69
CA VAL A 475 -11.67 -30.46 -11.15
C VAL A 475 -11.24 -31.30 -12.37
N PRO A 476 -10.89 -30.70 -13.52
CA PRO A 476 -10.47 -31.44 -14.70
C PRO A 476 -9.14 -32.14 -14.44
N PHE A 477 -9.16 -33.47 -14.37
CA PHE A 477 -7.94 -34.27 -14.32
C PHE A 477 -7.22 -34.21 -15.66
N LEU A 478 -5.89 -34.12 -15.62
CA LEU A 478 -5.06 -34.29 -16.81
C LEU A 478 -5.32 -35.69 -17.39
N GLN A 479 -6.02 -35.76 -18.52
CA GLN A 479 -6.09 -36.99 -19.31
C GLN A 479 -4.73 -37.18 -19.96
N LEU A 480 -4.01 -38.21 -19.52
CA LEU A 480 -2.81 -38.61 -20.19
C LEU A 480 -3.13 -39.04 -21.62
N PRO A 481 -2.29 -38.67 -22.61
CA PRO A 481 -2.39 -39.21 -23.95
C PRO A 481 -2.40 -40.74 -23.91
N SER A 482 -3.14 -41.38 -24.81
CA SER A 482 -3.31 -42.84 -24.85
C SER A 482 -2.01 -43.63 -25.05
N ASN A 483 -0.93 -42.96 -25.45
CA ASN A 483 0.42 -43.50 -25.60
C ASN A 483 1.30 -43.29 -24.36
N VAL A 484 0.77 -42.73 -23.27
CA VAL A 484 1.49 -42.53 -22.00
C VAL A 484 0.92 -43.48 -20.95
N SER A 485 1.72 -44.45 -20.53
CA SER A 485 1.39 -45.35 -19.41
C SER A 485 2.11 -44.90 -18.14
N ILE A 486 1.39 -44.71 -17.04
CA ILE A 486 1.99 -44.56 -15.71
C ILE A 486 2.24 -45.95 -15.14
N SER A 487 3.50 -46.25 -14.85
CA SER A 487 3.89 -47.44 -14.11
C SER A 487 4.25 -47.04 -12.68
N LEU A 488 3.50 -47.52 -11.69
CA LEU A 488 3.83 -47.31 -10.28
C LEU A 488 4.94 -48.31 -9.89
N ILE A 489 6.14 -47.79 -9.65
CA ILE A 489 7.29 -48.60 -9.26
C ILE A 489 7.22 -48.85 -7.74
N GLN A 490 7.15 -50.11 -7.34
CA GLN A 490 6.93 -50.52 -5.95
C GLN A 490 8.13 -51.25 -5.32
N SER A 491 9.16 -51.60 -6.11
CA SER A 491 10.37 -52.27 -5.63
C SER A 491 11.63 -51.69 -6.27
N ASN A 492 12.78 -51.86 -5.60
CA ASN A 492 14.08 -51.42 -6.14
C ASN A 492 14.41 -52.11 -7.47
N ASP A 493 14.06 -53.39 -7.64
CA ASP A 493 14.27 -54.11 -8.90
C ASP A 493 13.49 -53.47 -10.07
N GLN A 494 12.28 -53.00 -9.80
CA GLN A 494 11.48 -52.27 -10.79
C GLN A 494 12.05 -50.87 -11.09
N VAL A 495 12.73 -50.23 -10.12
CA VAL A 495 13.47 -48.98 -10.36
C VAL A 495 14.64 -49.25 -11.30
N GLU A 496 15.44 -50.28 -11.03
CA GLU A 496 16.59 -50.63 -11.87
C GLU A 496 16.17 -51.00 -13.29
N GLN A 497 15.07 -51.76 -13.44
CA GLN A 497 14.51 -52.09 -14.75
C GLN A 497 13.98 -50.86 -15.49
N ALA A 498 13.34 -49.92 -14.79
CA ALA A 498 12.85 -48.69 -15.40
C ALA A 498 14.00 -47.77 -15.83
N VAL A 499 15.06 -47.67 -15.03
CA VAL A 499 16.27 -46.89 -15.37
C VAL A 499 17.01 -47.51 -16.54
N GLN A 500 17.02 -48.83 -16.69
CA GLN A 500 17.61 -49.52 -17.85
C GLN A 500 16.77 -49.38 -19.13
N ALA A 501 15.49 -49.04 -19.02
CA ALA A 501 14.58 -48.87 -20.14
C ALA A 501 14.52 -47.43 -20.70
N ILE A 502 15.18 -46.48 -20.02
CA ILE A 502 15.39 -45.08 -20.44
C ILE A 502 16.78 -44.97 -21.08
#